data_AF-A0A3N5WPV1-F1
#
_entry.id   AF-A0A3N5WPV1-F1
#
_cell.length_a   1.000
_cell.length_b   1.000
_cell.length_c   1.000
_cell.angle_alpha   90.00
_cell.angle_beta   90.00
_cell.angle_gamma   90.00
#
_symmetry.space_group_name_H-M   'P 1'
#
loop_
_entity.id
_entity.type
_entity.pdbx_description
1 polymer ?
#
loop_
_entity_poly.entity_id
_entity_poly.type
_entity_poly.pdbx_seq_one_letter_code
_entity_poly.pdbx_strand_id
1 'polypeptide(L)'
;MNDDPFISDQEIQKALDWLRDNAEAIGKAKARTVRAGHMLKHIEALESKASDERAADSRKMEARTTQRYLKAIEEDAAAAGAYEEMRASREAAAHKIECWRTTSANYRSMKI
;
A
#
# COMPACT_ATOMS: atom_id res chain seq x y z
N MET A 1 35.48 0.47 -7.96
CA MET A 1 34.14 0.56 -7.35
C MET A 1 34.26 -0.26 -6.08
N ASN A 2 34.39 0.41 -4.93
CA ASN A 2 34.53 -0.30 -3.67
C ASN A 2 33.12 -0.72 -3.25
N ASP A 3 32.76 -1.96 -3.55
CA ASP A 3 31.58 -2.59 -2.99
C ASP A 3 31.90 -2.87 -1.52
N ASP A 4 31.64 -1.88 -0.67
CA ASP A 4 31.70 -2.07 0.77
C ASP A 4 30.56 -3.01 1.16
N PRO A 5 30.84 -4.23 1.64
CA PRO A 5 29.78 -5.19 1.99
C PRO A 5 28.99 -4.75 3.24
N PHE A 6 29.40 -3.67 3.91
CA PHE A 6 28.73 -3.12 5.08
C PHE A 6 27.75 -2.00 4.75
N ILE A 7 26.54 -2.12 5.29
CA ILE A 7 25.59 -1.01 5.37
C ILE A 7 26.17 0.00 6.36
N SER A 8 26.32 1.27 5.97
CA SER A 8 26.85 2.29 6.86
C SER A 8 25.79 2.85 7.81
N ASP A 9 26.22 3.44 8.92
CA ASP A 9 25.31 4.11 9.86
C ASP A 9 24.55 5.27 9.20
N GLN A 10 25.16 5.94 8.22
CA GLN A 10 24.49 6.98 7.42
C GLN A 10 23.34 6.40 6.59
N GLU A 11 23.54 5.21 6.00
CA GLU A 11 22.51 4.52 5.23
C GLU A 11 21.36 4.02 6.11
N ILE A 12 21.62 3.72 7.39
CA ILE A 12 20.60 3.41 8.39
C ILE A 12 19.85 4.66 8.85
N GLN A 13 20.55 5.77 9.09
CA GLN A 13 19.91 7.02 9.43
C GLN A 13 18.92 7.45 8.34
N LYS A 14 19.31 7.34 7.06
CA LYS A 14 18.40 7.58 5.93
C LYS A 14 17.17 6.65 5.93
N ALA A 15 17.35 5.37 6.25
CA ALA A 15 16.23 4.43 6.33
C ALA A 15 15.26 4.80 7.47
N LEU A 16 15.79 5.18 8.64
CA LEU A 16 15.00 5.63 9.77
C LEU A 16 14.26 6.94 9.48
N ASP A 17 14.95 7.91 8.88
CA ASP A 17 14.36 9.19 8.46
C ASP A 17 13.24 8.95 7.44
N TRP A 18 13.46 8.07 6.45
CA TRP A 18 12.42 7.71 5.49
C TRP A 18 11.18 7.11 6.17
N LEU A 19 11.37 6.20 7.13
CA LEU A 19 10.25 5.61 7.88
C LEU A 19 9.47 6.66 8.67
N ARG A 20 10.14 7.62 9.29
CA ARG A 20 9.52 8.74 10.02
C ARG A 20 8.76 9.65 9.07
N ASP A 21 9.42 10.11 8.02
CA ASP A 21 8.93 11.19 7.16
C ASP A 21 7.78 10.72 6.26
N ASN A 22 7.69 9.42 5.98
CA ASN A 22 6.62 8.85 5.14
C ASN A 22 5.48 8.20 5.94
N ALA A 23 5.57 8.15 7.27
CA ALA A 23 4.55 7.49 8.11
C ALA A 23 3.14 8.04 7.87
N GLU A 24 2.99 9.37 7.80
CA GLU A 24 1.70 10.01 7.53
C GLU A 24 1.19 9.70 6.12
N ALA A 25 2.07 9.73 5.12
CA ALA A 25 1.72 9.43 3.73
C ALA A 25 1.22 7.99 3.57
N ILE A 26 1.91 7.02 4.19
CA ILE A 26 1.49 5.61 4.23
C ILE A 26 0.11 5.47 4.90
N GLY A 27 -0.11 6.17 6.01
CA GLY A 27 -1.39 6.18 6.72
C GLY A 27 -2.52 6.72 5.85
N LYS A 28 -2.29 7.82 5.13
CA LYS A 28 -3.24 8.40 4.17
C LYS A 28 -3.53 7.46 3.01
N ALA A 29 -2.50 6.81 2.45
CA ALA A 29 -2.66 5.82 1.38
C ALA A 29 -3.54 4.65 1.86
N LYS A 30 -3.28 4.11 3.06
CA LYS A 30 -4.11 3.05 3.64
C LYS A 30 -5.56 3.48 3.82
N ALA A 31 -5.78 4.68 4.35
CA ALA A 31 -7.11 5.24 4.54
C ALA A 31 -7.85 5.39 3.20
N ARG A 32 -7.16 5.82 2.14
CA ARG A 32 -7.70 5.89 0.78
C ARG A 32 -8.12 4.51 0.28
N THR A 33 -7.28 3.49 0.39
CA THR A 33 -7.62 2.12 -0.03
C THR A 33 -8.86 1.59 0.69
N VAL A 34 -8.94 1.78 2.03
CA VAL A 34 -10.13 1.37 2.81
C VAL A 34 -11.38 2.11 2.33
N ARG A 35 -11.29 3.42 2.13
CA ARG A 35 -12.41 4.23 1.65
C ARG A 35 -12.86 3.78 0.25
N ALA A 36 -11.94 3.58 -0.68
CA ALA A 36 -12.24 3.19 -2.05
C ALA A 36 -12.97 1.84 -2.11
N GLY A 37 -12.49 0.84 -1.36
CA GLY A 37 -13.13 -0.48 -1.31
C GLY A 37 -14.54 -0.45 -0.69
N HIS A 38 -14.79 0.44 0.27
CA HIS A 38 -16.15 0.68 0.77
C HIS A 38 -17.02 1.44 -0.25
N MET A 39 -16.44 2.40 -0.96
CA MET A 39 -17.15 3.20 -1.95
C MET A 39 -17.57 2.37 -3.16
N LEU A 40 -16.75 1.42 -3.61
CA LEU A 40 -17.10 0.47 -4.67
C LEU A 40 -18.41 -0.27 -4.34
N LYS A 41 -18.50 -0.84 -3.14
CA LYS A 41 -19.70 -1.53 -2.65
C LYS A 41 -20.91 -0.59 -2.53
N HIS A 42 -20.65 0.64 -2.08
CA HIS A 42 -21.70 1.64 -1.94
C HIS A 42 -22.26 2.06 -3.30
N ILE A 43 -21.40 2.29 -4.30
CA ILE A 43 -21.79 2.64 -5.66
C ILE A 43 -22.58 1.50 -6.29
N GLU A 44 -22.13 0.24 -6.16
CA GLU A 44 -22.91 -0.92 -6.64
C GLU A 44 -24.33 -0.92 -6.08
N ALA A 45 -24.48 -0.64 -4.78
CA ALA A 45 -25.78 -0.60 -4.12
C ALA A 45 -26.64 0.57 -4.60
N LEU A 46 -26.05 1.75 -4.82
CA LEU A 46 -26.75 2.92 -5.36
C LEU A 46 -27.26 2.67 -6.77
N GLU A 47 -26.40 2.16 -7.66
CA GLU A 47 -26.77 1.87 -9.05
C GLU A 47 -27.78 0.71 -9.11
N SER A 48 -27.62 -0.33 -8.28
CA SER A 48 -28.61 -1.42 -8.18
C SER A 48 -29.97 -0.93 -7.71
N LYS A 49 -30.01 0.08 -6.83
CA LYS A 49 -31.26 0.69 -6.36
C LYS A 49 -31.91 1.56 -7.43
N ALA A 50 -31.12 2.14 -8.34
CA ALA A 50 -31.59 3.00 -9.41
C ALA A 50 -32.11 2.21 -10.64
N SER A 51 -31.75 0.94 -10.77
CA SER A 51 -32.20 0.05 -11.84
C SER A 51 -33.70 -0.24 -11.79
N ASP A 52 -34.36 -0.19 -12.95
CA ASP A 52 -35.78 -0.52 -13.13
C ASP A 52 -36.04 -2.05 -13.22
N GLU A 53 -35.00 -2.86 -13.17
CA GLU A 53 -35.12 -4.31 -13.22
C GLU A 53 -35.91 -4.87 -12.03
N ARG A 54 -36.63 -5.97 -12.24
CA ARG A 54 -37.46 -6.60 -11.19
C ARG A 54 -36.66 -7.59 -10.34
N ALA A 55 -35.80 -8.37 -10.98
CA ALA A 55 -34.98 -9.38 -10.32
C ALA A 55 -33.74 -8.73 -9.69
N ALA A 56 -33.39 -9.15 -8.47
CA ALA A 56 -32.24 -8.62 -7.75
C ALA A 56 -30.91 -8.85 -8.49
N ASP A 57 -30.77 -9.98 -9.20
CA ASP A 57 -29.56 -10.29 -9.96
C ASP A 57 -29.44 -9.42 -11.21
N SER A 58 -30.55 -9.18 -11.92
CA SER A 58 -30.56 -8.25 -13.06
C SER A 58 -30.14 -6.84 -12.65
N ARG A 59 -30.64 -6.33 -11.51
CA ARG A 59 -30.22 -5.01 -10.97
C ARG A 59 -28.72 -4.93 -10.70
N LYS A 60 -28.13 -5.98 -10.13
CA LYS A 60 -26.69 -6.02 -9.86
C LYS A 60 -25.87 -6.08 -11.14
N MET A 61 -26.34 -6.82 -12.15
CA MET A 61 -25.67 -6.87 -13.45
C MET A 61 -25.66 -5.49 -14.12
N GLU A 62 -26.81 -4.80 -14.13
CA GLU A 62 -26.89 -3.43 -14.65
C GLU A 62 -26.02 -2.46 -13.86
N ALA A 63 -26.05 -2.52 -12.53
CA ALA A 63 -25.19 -1.70 -11.68
C ALA A 63 -23.70 -1.83 -12.03
N ARG A 64 -23.25 -3.07 -12.28
CA ARG A 64 -21.85 -3.40 -12.58
C ARG A 64 -21.41 -2.97 -13.98
N THR A 65 -22.33 -2.75 -14.90
CA THR A 65 -22.02 -2.26 -16.25
C THR A 65 -22.05 -0.73 -16.36
N THR A 66 -22.43 -0.03 -15.28
CA THR A 66 -22.42 1.44 -15.27
C THR A 66 -21.01 2.01 -15.29
N GLN A 67 -20.86 3.19 -15.92
CA GLN A 67 -19.62 3.94 -15.89
C GLN A 67 -19.20 4.36 -14.48
N ARG A 68 -20.17 4.57 -13.56
CA ARG A 68 -19.88 4.92 -12.16
C ARG A 68 -19.25 3.75 -11.42
N TYR A 69 -19.72 2.52 -11.66
CA TYR A 69 -19.10 1.33 -11.08
C TYR A 69 -17.70 1.09 -11.66
N LEU A 70 -17.50 1.26 -12.96
CA LEU A 70 -16.17 1.16 -13.58
C LEU A 70 -15.17 2.14 -12.94
N LYS A 71 -15.55 3.42 -12.79
CA LYS A 71 -14.72 4.43 -12.12
C LYS A 71 -14.41 4.08 -10.67
N ALA A 72 -15.34 3.42 -9.98
CA ALA A 72 -15.13 2.98 -8.60
C ALA A 72 -14.09 1.85 -8.52
N ILE A 73 -14.10 0.91 -9.47
CA ILE A 73 -13.07 -0.14 -9.59
C ILE A 73 -11.71 0.49 -9.87
N GLU A 74 -11.64 1.42 -10.82
CA GLU A 74 -10.40 2.10 -11.18
C GLU A 74 -9.78 2.84 -9.98
N GLU A 75 -10.60 3.55 -9.19
CA GLU A 75 -10.14 4.21 -7.98
C GLU A 75 -9.70 3.22 -6.89
N ASP A 76 -10.44 2.12 -6.69
CA ASP A 76 -10.06 1.07 -5.72
C ASP A 76 -8.71 0.43 -6.10
N ALA A 77 -8.53 0.09 -7.38
CA ALA A 77 -7.29 -0.46 -7.90
C ALA A 77 -6.12 0.54 -7.76
N ALA A 78 -6.33 1.81 -8.13
CA ALA A 78 -5.31 2.84 -8.01
C ALA A 78 -4.91 3.11 -6.54
N ALA A 79 -5.90 3.15 -5.64
CA ALA A 79 -5.66 3.34 -4.21
C ALA A 79 -4.93 2.13 -3.59
N ALA A 80 -5.26 0.90 -4.01
CA ALA A 80 -4.56 -0.30 -3.56
C ALA A 80 -3.11 -0.33 -4.06
N GLY A 81 -2.87 -0.04 -5.35
CA GLY A 81 -1.53 -0.02 -5.93
C GLY A 81 -0.62 1.00 -5.26
N ALA A 82 -1.10 2.24 -5.07
CA ALA A 82 -0.33 3.29 -4.41
C ALA A 82 0.04 2.93 -2.95
N TYR A 83 -0.87 2.28 -2.21
CA TYR A 83 -0.58 1.83 -0.86
C TYR A 83 0.45 0.69 -0.84
N GLU A 84 0.34 -0.29 -1.74
CA GLU A 84 1.28 -1.42 -1.80
C GLU A 84 2.70 -0.97 -2.18
N GLU A 85 2.86 0.03 -3.05
CA GLU A 85 4.17 0.61 -3.35
C GLU A 85 4.82 1.24 -2.10
N MET A 86 4.06 2.05 -1.36
CA MET A 86 4.55 2.66 -0.12
C MET A 86 4.86 1.61 0.96
N ARG A 87 4.03 0.56 1.03
CA ARG A 87 4.23 -0.56 1.95
C ARG A 87 5.50 -1.34 1.61
N ALA A 88 5.72 -1.67 0.35
CA ALA A 88 6.93 -2.37 -0.10
C ALA A 88 8.19 -1.54 0.20
N SER A 89 8.13 -0.22 0.01
CA SER A 89 9.22 0.70 0.34
C SER A 89 9.52 0.72 1.85
N ARG A 90 8.46 0.70 2.68
CA ARG A 90 8.59 0.59 4.14
C ARG A 90 9.23 -0.75 4.55
N GLU A 91 8.81 -1.85 3.93
CA GLU A 91 9.37 -3.18 4.19
C GLU A 91 10.85 -3.24 3.77
N ALA A 92 11.22 -2.66 2.63
CA ALA A 92 12.61 -2.55 2.19
C ALA A 92 13.48 -1.76 3.19
N ALA A 93 13.00 -0.61 3.69
CA ALA A 93 13.71 0.17 4.71
C ALA A 93 13.89 -0.62 6.02
N ALA A 94 12.84 -1.33 6.46
CA ALA A 94 12.91 -2.18 7.65
C ALA A 94 13.90 -3.34 7.48
N HIS A 95 13.90 -4.01 6.31
CA HIS A 95 14.83 -5.09 6.01
C HIS A 95 16.29 -4.60 5.97
N LYS A 96 16.54 -3.40 5.44
CA LYS A 96 17.88 -2.78 5.45
C LYS A 96 18.40 -2.60 6.88
N ILE A 97 17.56 -2.11 7.79
CA ILE A 97 17.90 -1.96 9.21
C ILE A 97 18.22 -3.32 9.84
N GLU A 98 17.44 -4.35 9.52
CA GLU A 98 17.65 -5.71 10.04
C GLU A 98 18.94 -6.36 9.52
N CYS A 99 19.25 -6.19 8.23
CA CYS A 99 20.52 -6.64 7.64
C CYS A 99 21.72 -5.96 8.33
N TRP A 100 21.63 -4.65 8.60
CA TRP A 100 22.67 -3.92 9.33
C TRP A 100 22.83 -4.41 10.76
N ARG A 101 21.71 -4.68 11.46
CA ARG A 101 21.73 -5.18 12.84
C ARG A 101 22.48 -6.51 12.93
N THR A 102 22.20 -7.41 11.98
CA THR A 102 22.84 -8.74 11.89
C THR A 102 24.33 -8.61 11.56
N THR A 103 24.68 -7.85 10.52
CA THR A 103 26.09 -7.66 10.11
C THR A 103 26.93 -6.99 11.19
N SER A 104 26.39 -5.96 11.85
CA SER A 104 27.04 -5.26 12.96
C SER A 104 27.22 -6.13 14.20
N ALA A 105 26.28 -7.05 14.48
CA ALA A 105 26.44 -8.04 15.56
C ALA A 105 27.58 -9.02 15.24
N ASN A 106 27.59 -9.58 14.02
CA ASN A 106 28.63 -10.51 13.59
C ASN A 106 30.03 -9.86 13.61
N TYR A 107 30.14 -8.61 13.18
CA TYR A 107 31.40 -7.87 13.22
C TYR A 107 31.93 -7.68 14.64
N ARG A 108 31.05 -7.36 15.59
CA ARG A 108 31.40 -7.24 17.00
C ARG A 108 31.89 -8.56 17.58
N SER A 109 31.28 -9.69 17.20
CA SER A 109 31.75 -11.01 17.66
C SER A 109 33.07 -11.47 17.05
N MET A 110 33.45 -10.97 15.86
CA MET A 110 34.72 -11.29 15.21
C MET A 110 35.90 -10.45 15.73
N LYS A 111 35.62 -9.31 16.38
CA LYS A 111 36.62 -8.38 16.93
C LYS A 111 36.94 -8.61 18.40
N ILE A 112 36.42 -9.70 18.98
CA ILE A 112 36.80 -10.24 20.30
C ILE A 112 37.69 -11.46 20.05
#